data_AF-A0A6J8CCZ7-F1
#
_entry.id   AF-A0A6J8CCZ7-F1
#
_cell.length_a   1.000
_cell.length_b   1.000
_cell.length_c   1.000
_cell.angle_alpha   90.00
_cell.angle_beta   90.00
_cell.angle_gamma   90.00
#
_symmetry.space_group_name_H-M   'P 1'
#
loop_
_entity.id
_entity.type
_entity.pdbx_description
1 polymer ?
#
loop_
_entity_poly.entity_id
_entity_poly.type
_entity_poly.pdbx_seq_one_letter_code
_entity_poly.pdbx_strand_id
1 'polypeptide(L)'
;MSYRHDADAFSPYGIIKVRSSNKGKDYPSIYSRKTHNVVWIASNFNTVSKRKSYVLQLSKHIDVDIYGRCGDFSCPGTFFECKKKLSEKFILSFENSLCKDYMTEKIFSIYGDDVNIIPIVRGAPNVRQYLPVNTYILTSDFASPLKLANFLKMVGNNETSYNSYLKEKDKYYNYSNPNDETGMCNICKLLNRRYKRTQTLNIREWLWKGQCINPSDV
;
A
#
# COMPACT_ATOMS: atom_id res chain seq x y z
N MET A 1 -0.42 15.66 16.03
CA MET A 1 -1.15 14.84 15.05
C MET A 1 -0.15 14.11 14.18
N SER A 2 -0.27 12.79 14.04
CA SER A 2 0.69 11.97 13.28
C SER A 2 0.04 10.66 12.83
N TYR A 3 0.65 10.01 11.82
CA TYR A 3 0.28 8.66 11.39
C TYR A 3 0.71 7.57 12.39
N ARG A 4 1.57 7.89 13.36
CA ARG A 4 1.98 6.94 14.40
C ARG A 4 0.80 6.58 15.30
N HIS A 5 0.65 5.29 15.61
CA HIS A 5 -0.49 4.80 16.39
C HIS A 5 -0.47 5.26 17.86
N ASP A 6 0.70 5.61 18.40
CA ASP A 6 0.85 6.16 19.76
C ASP A 6 0.85 7.70 19.78
N ALA A 7 0.39 8.35 18.70
CA ALA A 7 0.16 9.78 18.69
C ALA A 7 -1.09 10.13 19.50
N ASP A 8 -1.04 11.21 20.31
CA ASP A 8 -2.22 11.69 21.04
C ASP A 8 -3.40 11.98 20.09
N ALA A 9 -3.09 12.58 18.94
CA ALA A 9 -4.02 12.76 17.83
C ALA A 9 -3.56 11.88 16.65
N PHE A 10 -4.06 10.65 16.62
CA PHE A 10 -3.84 9.71 15.52
C PHE A 10 -4.55 10.19 14.25
N SER A 11 -3.82 10.17 13.13
CA SER A 11 -4.28 10.62 11.82
C SER A 11 -3.59 9.78 10.72
N PRO A 12 -4.08 8.56 10.46
CA PRO A 12 -3.53 7.71 9.41
C PRO A 12 -3.88 8.25 8.03
N TYR A 13 -3.17 7.78 7.00
CA TYR A 13 -3.47 8.10 5.60
C TYR A 13 -4.70 7.37 5.05
N GLY A 14 -5.17 6.35 5.74
CA GLY A 14 -6.37 5.59 5.38
C GLY A 14 -6.72 4.58 6.45
N ILE A 15 -7.96 4.08 6.39
CA ILE A 15 -8.49 3.09 7.34
C ILE A 15 -9.19 2.03 6.50
N ILE A 16 -8.76 0.78 6.62
CA ILE A 16 -9.42 -0.33 5.91
C ILE A 16 -10.57 -0.85 6.77
N LYS A 17 -11.79 -0.82 6.23
CA LYS A 17 -13.00 -1.36 6.87
C LYS A 17 -13.60 -2.48 6.04
N VAL A 18 -14.33 -3.38 6.71
CA VAL A 18 -15.13 -4.43 6.07
C VAL A 18 -16.35 -3.79 5.39
N ARG A 19 -16.66 -4.19 4.17
CA ARG A 19 -17.87 -3.79 3.46
C ARG A 19 -19.09 -4.51 4.04
N SER A 20 -20.22 -3.83 4.11
CA SER A 20 -21.49 -4.42 4.55
C SER A 20 -22.06 -5.43 3.54
N SER A 21 -21.70 -5.31 2.26
CA SER A 21 -22.15 -6.21 1.19
C SER A 21 -21.01 -6.58 0.25
N ASN A 22 -21.13 -7.78 -0.33
CA ASN A 22 -20.22 -8.24 -1.38
C ASN A 22 -20.60 -7.58 -2.70
N LYS A 23 -19.61 -7.12 -3.48
CA LYS A 23 -19.84 -6.49 -4.79
C LYS A 23 -20.29 -7.46 -5.88
N GLY A 24 -20.10 -8.77 -5.71
CA GLY A 24 -20.53 -9.77 -6.70
C GLY A 24 -19.92 -9.57 -8.08
N LYS A 25 -18.62 -9.25 -8.14
CA LYS A 25 -17.92 -8.99 -9.42
C LYS A 25 -17.74 -10.25 -10.25
N ASP A 26 -17.68 -10.08 -11.57
CA ASP A 26 -17.24 -11.11 -12.51
C ASP A 26 -15.69 -11.20 -12.52
N TYR A 27 -15.16 -12.02 -11.59
CA TYR A 27 -13.72 -12.22 -11.44
C TYR A 27 -13.06 -12.91 -12.64
N PRO A 28 -13.65 -13.93 -13.29
CA PRO A 28 -13.12 -14.49 -14.54
C PRO A 28 -12.91 -13.43 -15.62
N SER A 29 -13.90 -12.56 -15.86
CA SER A 29 -13.76 -11.48 -16.83
C SER A 29 -12.75 -10.41 -16.40
N ILE A 30 -12.59 -10.16 -15.10
CA ILE A 30 -11.51 -9.30 -14.61
C ILE A 30 -10.16 -9.92 -14.92
N TYR A 31 -9.96 -11.21 -14.62
CA TYR A 31 -8.70 -11.92 -14.86
C TYR A 31 -8.32 -11.94 -16.34
N SER A 32 -9.26 -12.18 -17.25
CA SER A 32 -8.99 -12.22 -18.71
C SER A 32 -8.51 -10.88 -19.27
N ARG A 33 -8.88 -9.75 -18.64
CA ARG A 33 -8.39 -8.41 -18.99
C ARG A 33 -7.01 -8.09 -18.41
N LYS A 34 -6.46 -8.95 -17.55
CA LYS A 34 -5.14 -8.74 -16.93
C LYS A 34 -4.03 -9.36 -17.78
N THR A 35 -3.54 -8.59 -18.74
CA THR A 35 -2.54 -9.02 -19.73
C THR A 35 -1.10 -8.76 -19.30
N HIS A 36 -0.86 -7.92 -18.29
CA HIS A 36 0.47 -7.56 -17.81
C HIS A 36 0.70 -8.02 -16.36
N ASN A 37 1.97 -8.15 -15.97
CA ASN A 37 2.34 -8.72 -14.68
C ASN A 37 2.27 -7.69 -13.55
N VAL A 38 3.20 -6.74 -13.50
CA VAL A 38 3.39 -5.83 -12.38
C VAL A 38 3.43 -4.39 -12.89
N VAL A 39 2.83 -3.46 -12.14
CA VAL A 39 2.99 -2.01 -12.36
C VAL A 39 3.58 -1.31 -11.15
N TRP A 40 4.41 -0.31 -11.41
CA TRP A 40 4.88 0.63 -10.41
C TRP A 40 4.64 2.08 -10.83
N ILE A 41 3.80 2.78 -10.09
CA ILE A 41 3.51 4.20 -10.36
C ILE A 41 4.24 5.05 -9.32
N ALA A 42 5.25 5.80 -9.75
CA ALA A 42 6.09 6.57 -8.83
C ALA A 42 6.69 7.83 -9.45
N SER A 43 6.88 8.85 -8.60
CA SER A 43 7.55 10.10 -8.97
C SER A 43 8.79 10.43 -8.14
N ASN A 44 9.06 9.68 -7.07
CA ASN A 44 10.20 9.90 -6.17
C ASN A 44 11.06 8.63 -6.05
N PHE A 45 12.14 8.51 -6.80
CA PHE A 45 12.98 7.31 -6.75
C PHE A 45 14.15 7.39 -5.78
N ASN A 46 14.56 8.59 -5.35
CA ASN A 46 15.65 8.78 -4.39
C ASN A 46 15.10 8.70 -2.96
N THR A 47 15.15 7.50 -2.38
CA THR A 47 14.43 7.17 -1.15
C THR A 47 15.27 6.28 -0.23
N VAL A 48 15.07 6.43 1.08
CA VAL A 48 15.77 5.65 2.11
C VAL A 48 15.44 4.15 2.00
N SER A 49 14.22 3.81 1.58
CA SER A 49 13.79 2.43 1.34
C SER A 49 14.47 1.74 0.15
N LYS A 50 15.32 2.46 -0.60
CA LYS A 50 15.97 1.99 -1.83
C LYS A 50 14.97 1.34 -2.81
N ARG A 51 13.73 1.86 -2.85
CA ARG A 51 12.63 1.22 -3.60
C ARG A 51 12.93 1.10 -5.09
N LYS A 52 13.61 2.08 -5.70
CA LYS A 52 14.04 1.98 -7.11
C LYS A 52 14.99 0.79 -7.32
N SER A 53 15.99 0.62 -6.46
CA SER A 53 16.91 -0.52 -6.55
C SER A 53 16.17 -1.85 -6.45
N TYR A 54 15.22 -1.98 -5.50
CA TYR A 54 14.41 -3.18 -5.38
C TYR A 54 13.59 -3.46 -6.65
N VAL A 55 12.94 -2.44 -7.21
CA VAL A 55 12.18 -2.56 -8.46
C VAL A 55 13.09 -3.00 -9.61
N LEU A 56 14.27 -2.40 -9.76
CA LEU A 56 15.21 -2.79 -10.81
C LEU A 56 15.70 -4.24 -10.67
N GLN A 57 15.89 -4.74 -9.44
CA GLN A 57 16.21 -6.16 -9.22
C GLN A 57 15.02 -7.05 -9.56
N LEU A 58 13.80 -6.66 -9.19
CA LEU A 58 12.57 -7.39 -9.51
C LEU A 58 12.33 -7.46 -11.02
N SER A 59 12.54 -6.35 -11.75
CA SER A 59 12.38 -6.25 -13.21
C SER A 59 13.27 -7.18 -14.02
N LYS A 60 14.35 -7.72 -13.42
CA LYS A 60 15.18 -8.77 -14.06
C LYS A 60 14.47 -10.12 -14.13
N HIS A 61 13.40 -10.30 -13.37
CA HIS A 61 12.77 -11.61 -13.16
C HIS A 61 11.29 -11.65 -13.54
N ILE A 62 10.62 -10.49 -13.64
CA ILE A 62 9.22 -10.37 -14.04
C ILE A 62 9.02 -8.99 -14.69
N ASP A 63 8.13 -8.90 -15.67
CA ASP A 63 7.83 -7.62 -16.33
C ASP A 63 7.22 -6.63 -15.33
N VAL A 64 7.78 -5.42 -15.28
CA VAL A 64 7.31 -4.33 -14.43
C VAL A 64 7.13 -3.09 -15.29
N ASP A 65 5.89 -2.66 -15.48
CA ASP A 65 5.56 -1.42 -16.15
C ASP A 65 5.73 -0.24 -15.18
N ILE A 66 6.64 0.69 -15.50
CA ILE A 66 7.00 1.80 -14.60
C ILE A 66 6.41 3.13 -15.12
N TYR A 67 5.49 3.68 -14.35
CA TYR A 67 4.76 4.90 -14.66
C TYR A 67 5.24 6.10 -13.83
N GLY A 68 5.05 7.30 -14.40
CA GLY A 68 5.37 8.58 -13.76
C GLY A 68 6.85 8.95 -13.91
N ARG A 69 7.36 9.90 -13.11
CA ARG A 69 8.75 10.40 -13.25
C ARG A 69 9.85 9.33 -13.02
N CYS A 70 9.49 8.13 -12.57
CA CYS A 70 10.43 7.02 -12.38
C CYS A 70 10.59 6.10 -13.60
N GLY A 71 9.75 6.24 -14.63
CA GLY A 71 9.78 5.39 -15.82
C GLY A 71 9.22 6.09 -17.05
N ASP A 72 8.98 5.31 -18.10
CA ASP A 72 8.67 5.84 -19.44
C ASP A 72 7.15 5.91 -19.70
N PHE A 73 6.34 5.21 -18.91
CA PHE A 73 4.89 5.26 -19.05
C PHE A 73 4.30 6.47 -18.34
N SER A 74 3.26 7.06 -18.94
CA SER A 74 2.47 8.13 -18.32
C SER A 74 1.09 7.59 -18.02
N CYS A 75 0.49 8.06 -16.91
CA CYS A 75 -0.89 7.70 -16.63
C CYS A 75 -1.84 8.83 -17.04
N PRO A 76 -2.77 8.57 -17.97
CA PRO A 76 -3.73 9.57 -18.39
C PRO A 76 -4.75 9.82 -17.27
N GLY A 77 -5.08 11.10 -17.05
CA GLY A 77 -6.06 11.52 -16.05
C GLY A 77 -5.52 11.52 -14.62
N THR A 78 -6.41 11.34 -13.65
CA THR A 78 -6.04 11.32 -12.23
C THR A 78 -5.38 10.00 -11.84
N PHE A 79 -4.58 10.02 -10.77
CA PHE A 79 -3.95 8.81 -10.22
C PHE A 79 -4.96 7.72 -9.83
N PHE A 80 -6.21 8.08 -9.51
CA PHE A 80 -7.26 7.12 -9.19
C PHE A 80 -7.87 6.49 -10.45
N GLU A 81 -8.16 7.29 -11.48
CA GLU A 81 -8.68 6.80 -12.75
C GLU A 81 -7.68 5.89 -13.46
N CYS A 82 -6.41 6.28 -13.40
CA CYS A 82 -5.28 5.48 -13.82
C CYS A 82 -5.39 4.02 -13.34
N LYS A 83 -5.53 3.83 -12.02
CA LYS A 83 -5.55 2.50 -11.39
C LYS A 83 -6.73 1.62 -11.79
N LYS A 84 -7.85 2.23 -12.15
CA LYS A 84 -9.04 1.49 -12.61
C LYS A 84 -8.87 0.91 -14.01
N LYS A 85 -7.96 1.47 -14.81
CA LYS A 85 -7.72 1.11 -16.22
C LYS A 85 -6.50 0.20 -16.43
N LEU A 86 -5.75 -0.10 -15.37
CA LEU A 86 -4.57 -0.96 -15.41
C LEU A 86 -4.90 -2.40 -15.84
N SER A 87 -4.13 -2.92 -16.80
CA SER A 87 -4.16 -4.31 -17.26
C SER A 87 -3.19 -5.20 -16.47
N GLU A 88 -2.53 -4.67 -15.46
CA GLU A 88 -1.57 -5.36 -14.61
C GLU A 88 -2.27 -6.13 -13.48
N LYS A 89 -1.74 -7.31 -13.16
CA LYS A 89 -2.23 -8.17 -12.07
C LYS A 89 -1.84 -7.62 -10.70
N PHE A 90 -0.64 -7.07 -10.60
CA PHE A 90 -0.07 -6.60 -9.34
C PHE A 90 0.41 -5.15 -9.41
N ILE A 91 0.31 -4.43 -8.29
CA ILE A 91 0.82 -3.05 -8.16
C ILE A 91 1.79 -2.90 -7.00
N LEU A 92 2.93 -2.26 -7.23
CA LEU A 92 3.92 -2.00 -6.20
C LEU A 92 3.52 -0.80 -5.33
N SER A 93 2.96 -1.09 -4.15
CA SER A 93 2.64 -0.11 -3.10
C SER A 93 3.87 0.12 -2.20
N PHE A 94 4.95 0.64 -2.79
CA PHE A 94 6.25 0.79 -2.13
C PHE A 94 6.44 2.15 -1.47
N GLU A 95 6.66 2.16 -0.17
CA GLU A 95 6.91 3.36 0.62
C GLU A 95 8.32 3.93 0.43
N ASN A 96 8.47 5.22 0.72
CA ASN A 96 9.75 5.93 0.63
C ASN A 96 10.70 5.58 1.79
N SER A 97 10.16 5.07 2.89
CA SER A 97 10.91 4.64 4.09
C SER A 97 10.23 3.40 4.68
N LEU A 98 10.99 2.53 5.34
CA LEU A 98 10.48 1.32 5.97
C LEU A 98 10.33 1.55 7.48
N CYS A 99 9.40 2.44 7.86
CA CYS A 99 9.21 2.85 9.24
C CYS A 99 7.95 2.24 9.85
N LYS A 100 8.00 1.92 11.14
CA LYS A 100 6.83 1.52 11.93
C LYS A 100 5.67 2.50 11.68
N ASP A 101 4.47 1.95 11.47
CA ASP A 101 3.23 2.69 11.21
C ASP A 101 3.20 3.52 9.91
N TYR A 102 4.30 3.61 9.15
CA TYR A 102 4.36 4.41 7.93
C TYR A 102 3.73 3.67 6.75
N MET A 103 2.43 3.89 6.59
CA MET A 103 1.61 3.44 5.47
C MET A 103 0.85 4.64 4.90
N THR A 104 0.91 4.85 3.59
CA THR A 104 0.33 6.04 2.96
C THR A 104 -0.71 5.70 1.88
N GLU A 105 -1.14 6.70 1.11
CA GLU A 105 -2.06 6.58 -0.02
C GLU A 105 -1.70 5.43 -0.98
N LYS A 106 -0.43 5.02 -1.05
CA LYS A 106 0.07 3.98 -1.96
C LYS A 106 -0.62 2.64 -1.76
N ILE A 107 -0.90 2.26 -0.51
CA ILE A 107 -1.64 1.03 -0.20
C ILE A 107 -3.13 1.30 -0.09
N PHE A 108 -3.53 2.37 0.60
CA PHE A 108 -4.95 2.64 0.87
C PHE A 108 -5.74 2.90 -0.41
N SER A 109 -5.18 3.56 -1.41
CA SER A 109 -5.86 3.78 -2.69
C SER A 109 -6.12 2.51 -3.51
N ILE A 110 -5.52 1.36 -3.15
CA ILE A 110 -5.76 0.06 -3.82
C ILE A 110 -7.03 -0.62 -3.30
N TYR A 111 -7.52 -0.20 -2.13
CA TYR A 111 -8.82 -0.58 -1.59
C TYR A 111 -9.94 0.38 -2.02
N GLY A 112 -9.69 1.20 -3.04
CA GLY A 112 -10.71 2.01 -3.69
C GLY A 112 -11.67 1.18 -4.53
N ASP A 113 -12.83 1.76 -4.85
CA ASP A 113 -13.80 1.13 -5.73
C ASP A 113 -13.24 0.94 -7.15
N ASP A 114 -13.50 -0.24 -7.72
CA ASP A 114 -13.09 -0.65 -9.07
C ASP A 114 -11.58 -0.74 -9.33
N VAL A 115 -10.78 -0.70 -8.27
CA VAL A 115 -9.35 -0.97 -8.33
C VAL A 115 -9.12 -2.48 -8.20
N ASN A 116 -9.16 -3.15 -9.36
CA ASN A 116 -9.09 -4.61 -9.49
C ASN A 116 -7.64 -5.09 -9.68
N ILE A 117 -6.77 -4.82 -8.72
CA ILE A 117 -5.34 -5.15 -8.79
C ILE A 117 -4.83 -5.51 -7.38
N ILE A 118 -3.91 -6.46 -7.29
CA ILE A 118 -3.40 -6.94 -5.99
C ILE A 118 -2.17 -6.11 -5.58
N PRO A 119 -2.15 -5.48 -4.39
CA PRO A 119 -1.01 -4.70 -3.94
C PRO A 119 0.14 -5.60 -3.46
N ILE A 120 1.35 -5.28 -3.91
CA ILE A 120 2.62 -5.79 -3.36
C ILE A 120 3.22 -4.70 -2.47
N VAL A 121 3.38 -5.00 -1.20
CA VAL A 121 3.69 -4.03 -0.15
C VAL A 121 5.16 -4.13 0.26
N ARG A 122 5.79 -2.95 0.30
CA ARG A 122 7.11 -2.72 0.86
C ARG A 122 7.05 -1.44 1.68
N GLY A 123 7.07 -1.54 3.00
CA GLY A 123 6.82 -0.41 3.88
C GLY A 123 6.96 -0.77 5.35
N ALA A 124 5.99 -0.35 6.16
CA ALA A 124 6.03 -0.55 7.61
C ALA A 124 6.22 -2.04 8.01
N PRO A 125 7.15 -2.35 8.93
CA PRO A 125 7.38 -3.73 9.40
C PRO A 125 6.15 -4.38 10.05
N ASN A 126 5.28 -3.55 10.63
CA ASN A 126 4.06 -3.96 11.31
C ASN A 126 2.80 -3.88 10.44
N VAL A 127 2.92 -3.82 9.10
CA VAL A 127 1.78 -3.77 8.17
C VAL A 127 0.70 -4.83 8.45
N ARG A 128 1.09 -6.03 8.89
CA ARG A 128 0.17 -7.14 9.20
C ARG A 128 -0.85 -6.83 10.28
N GLN A 129 -0.58 -5.83 11.12
CA GLN A 129 -1.51 -5.39 12.16
C GLN A 129 -2.67 -4.55 11.60
N TYR A 130 -2.55 -4.05 10.37
CA TYR A 130 -3.46 -3.04 9.82
C TYR A 130 -4.13 -3.43 8.51
N LEU A 131 -3.59 -4.43 7.81
CA LEU A 131 -4.16 -4.93 6.55
C LEU A 131 -4.73 -6.34 6.74
N PRO A 132 -5.93 -6.62 6.19
CA PRO A 132 -6.51 -7.95 6.23
C PRO A 132 -5.63 -8.98 5.52
N VAL A 133 -5.47 -10.16 6.10
CA VAL A 133 -4.68 -11.25 5.49
C VAL A 133 -5.22 -11.61 4.11
N ASN A 134 -4.35 -12.11 3.23
CA ASN A 134 -4.70 -12.54 1.87
C ASN A 134 -5.30 -11.46 0.95
N THR A 135 -5.11 -10.17 1.26
CA THR A 135 -5.52 -9.05 0.41
C THR A 135 -4.35 -8.31 -0.25
N TYR A 136 -3.12 -8.71 0.09
CA TYR A 136 -1.87 -8.11 -0.36
C TYR A 136 -0.73 -9.14 -0.28
N ILE A 137 0.41 -8.83 -0.89
CA ILE A 137 1.63 -9.64 -0.86
C ILE A 137 2.75 -8.81 -0.24
N LEU A 138 3.50 -9.33 0.73
CA LEU A 138 4.61 -8.59 1.33
C LEU A 138 5.94 -8.99 0.71
N THR A 139 6.73 -7.98 0.35
CA THR A 139 8.12 -8.19 -0.07
C THR A 139 8.97 -8.89 1.01
N SER A 140 8.69 -8.62 2.29
CA SER A 140 9.42 -9.21 3.43
C SER A 140 9.12 -10.69 3.69
N ASP A 141 8.15 -11.30 2.99
CA ASP A 141 7.91 -12.75 3.02
C ASP A 141 8.88 -13.54 2.12
N PHE A 142 9.70 -12.84 1.33
CA PHE A 142 10.57 -13.46 0.33
C PHE A 142 12.03 -13.14 0.60
N ALA A 143 12.88 -14.16 0.48
CA ALA A 143 14.32 -14.02 0.68
C ALA A 143 15.01 -13.16 -0.40
N SER A 144 14.37 -12.95 -1.56
CA SER A 144 14.91 -12.13 -2.65
C SER A 144 13.83 -11.68 -3.65
N PRO A 145 14.11 -10.65 -4.46
CA PRO A 145 13.24 -10.25 -5.58
C PRO A 145 12.94 -11.38 -6.57
N LEU A 146 13.88 -12.31 -6.79
CA LEU A 146 13.66 -13.51 -7.61
C LEU A 146 12.59 -14.43 -7.01
N LYS A 147 12.65 -14.68 -5.70
CA LYS A 147 11.65 -15.53 -5.01
C LYS A 147 10.27 -14.88 -5.05
N LEU A 148 10.20 -13.56 -4.86
CA LEU A 148 8.97 -12.80 -5.07
C LEU A 148 8.47 -12.94 -6.51
N ALA A 149 9.30 -12.71 -7.52
CA ALA A 149 8.91 -12.83 -8.93
C ALA A 149 8.33 -14.21 -9.27
N ASN A 150 8.96 -15.29 -8.79
CA ASN A 150 8.47 -16.66 -8.99
C ASN A 150 7.09 -16.87 -8.35
N PHE A 151 6.89 -16.35 -7.14
CA PHE A 151 5.58 -16.39 -6.48
C PHE A 151 4.51 -15.60 -7.25
N LEU A 152 4.86 -14.40 -7.72
CA LEU A 152 3.93 -13.57 -8.52
C LEU A 152 3.54 -14.24 -9.83
N LYS A 153 4.46 -14.92 -10.51
CA LYS A 153 4.14 -15.73 -11.71
C LYS A 153 3.23 -16.90 -11.37
N MET A 154 3.49 -17.62 -10.28
CA MET A 154 2.67 -18.74 -9.84
C MET A 154 1.23 -18.30 -9.53
N VAL A 155 1.06 -17.21 -8.78
CA VAL A 155 -0.27 -16.66 -8.46
C VAL A 155 -0.93 -16.04 -9.69
N GLY A 156 -0.19 -15.24 -10.45
CA GLY A 156 -0.71 -14.49 -11.59
C GLY A 156 -1.04 -15.32 -12.81
N ASN A 157 -0.46 -16.51 -12.98
CA ASN A 157 -0.78 -17.44 -14.07
C ASN A 157 -1.85 -18.47 -13.70
N ASN A 158 -2.36 -18.43 -12.46
CA ASN A 158 -3.43 -19.28 -12.00
C ASN A 158 -4.66 -18.42 -11.67
N GLU A 159 -5.70 -18.53 -12.50
CA GLU A 159 -6.93 -17.76 -12.34
C GLU A 159 -7.54 -17.93 -10.94
N THR A 160 -7.59 -19.15 -10.42
CA THR A 160 -8.18 -19.45 -9.12
C THR A 160 -7.43 -18.72 -7.99
N SER A 161 -6.10 -18.81 -7.98
CA SER A 161 -5.24 -18.16 -6.99
C SER A 161 -5.30 -16.64 -7.09
N TYR A 162 -5.25 -16.08 -8.30
CA TYR A 162 -5.37 -14.63 -8.47
C TYR A 162 -6.74 -14.12 -7.99
N ASN A 163 -7.81 -14.81 -8.40
CA ASN A 163 -9.17 -14.44 -8.04
C ASN A 163 -9.44 -14.62 -6.54
N SER A 164 -8.78 -15.53 -5.83
CA SER A 164 -8.94 -15.65 -4.37
C SER A 164 -8.42 -14.41 -3.65
N TYR A 165 -7.27 -13.85 -4.05
CA TYR A 165 -6.75 -12.60 -3.50
C TYR A 165 -7.68 -11.40 -3.80
N LEU A 166 -8.17 -11.28 -5.04
CA LEU A 166 -9.08 -10.19 -5.39
C LEU A 166 -10.41 -10.29 -4.64
N LYS A 167 -11.00 -11.48 -4.56
CA LYS A 167 -12.23 -11.74 -3.80
C LYS A 167 -12.08 -11.36 -2.33
N GLU A 168 -10.95 -11.72 -1.72
CA GLU A 168 -10.69 -11.37 -0.33
C GLU A 168 -10.53 -9.85 -0.18
N LYS A 169 -9.73 -9.21 -1.04
CA LYS A 169 -9.51 -7.75 -1.01
C LYS A 169 -10.83 -6.98 -1.16
N ASP A 170 -11.73 -7.45 -2.02
CA ASP A 170 -12.99 -6.78 -2.32
C ASP A 170 -14.03 -6.86 -1.19
N LYS A 171 -13.79 -7.65 -0.14
CA LYS A 171 -14.56 -7.57 1.13
C LYS A 171 -14.25 -6.30 1.91
N TYR A 172 -13.21 -5.56 1.54
CA TYR A 172 -12.75 -4.40 2.27
C TYR A 172 -12.76 -3.14 1.40
N TYR A 173 -12.71 -1.98 2.06
CA TYR A 173 -12.61 -0.68 1.40
C TYR A 173 -11.77 0.28 2.23
N ASN A 174 -11.13 1.23 1.55
CA ASN A 174 -10.55 2.37 2.22
C ASN A 174 -11.66 3.33 2.63
N TYR A 175 -11.86 3.44 3.93
CA TYR A 175 -12.83 4.31 4.54
C TYR A 175 -12.35 5.76 4.48
N SER A 176 -13.02 6.55 3.64
CA SER A 176 -12.89 8.01 3.60
C SER A 176 -14.23 8.62 4.02
N ASN A 177 -14.45 8.82 5.32
CA ASN A 177 -15.58 9.62 5.76
C ASN A 177 -15.15 11.08 5.88
N PRO A 178 -15.75 12.00 5.10
CA PRO A 178 -15.46 13.43 5.20
C PRO A 178 -15.73 14.01 6.60
N ASN A 179 -16.62 13.37 7.37
CA ASN A 179 -17.05 13.79 8.70
C ASN A 179 -16.32 13.06 9.85
N ASP A 180 -15.61 11.95 9.59
CA ASP A 180 -14.85 11.27 10.65
C ASP A 180 -13.44 11.84 10.72
N GLU A 181 -13.10 12.33 11.91
CA GLU A 181 -11.78 12.19 12.52
C GLU A 181 -10.59 12.43 11.60
N THR A 182 -10.67 13.47 10.77
CA THR A 182 -9.45 14.19 10.39
C THR A 182 -8.68 14.42 11.69
N GLY A 183 -7.36 14.27 11.67
CA GLY A 183 -6.61 14.44 12.92
C GLY A 183 -6.86 15.80 13.58
N MET A 184 -7.42 16.79 12.84
CA MET A 184 -7.96 18.05 13.36
C MET A 184 -9.17 17.89 14.30
N CYS A 185 -10.12 17.00 14.01
CA CYS A 185 -11.24 16.72 14.93
C CYS A 185 -10.71 16.06 16.23
N ASN A 186 -9.74 15.15 16.12
CA ASN A 186 -9.10 14.54 17.28
C ASN A 186 -8.33 15.58 18.11
N ILE A 187 -7.59 16.49 17.46
CA ILE A 187 -6.99 17.66 18.16
C ILE A 187 -8.07 18.48 18.85
N CYS A 188 -9.17 18.82 18.17
CA CYS A 188 -10.25 19.62 18.73
C CYS A 188 -10.86 18.97 19.98
N LYS A 189 -11.08 17.65 19.97
CA LYS A 189 -11.52 16.88 21.14
C LYS A 189 -10.52 16.98 22.30
N LEU A 190 -9.23 16.84 22.02
CA LEU A 190 -8.17 16.96 23.04
C LEU A 190 -8.11 18.37 23.66
N LEU A 191 -8.19 19.41 22.83
CA LEU A 191 -8.18 20.81 23.28
C LEU A 191 -9.39 21.13 24.15
N ASN A 192 -10.60 20.70 23.73
CA ASN A 192 -11.82 20.91 24.50
C ASN A 192 -11.81 20.17 25.85
N ARG A 193 -11.17 19.00 25.91
CA ARG A 193 -10.96 18.26 27.16
C ARG A 193 -9.82 18.82 28.02
N ARG A 194 -9.18 19.90 27.59
CA ARG A 194 -7.98 20.49 28.23
C ARG A 194 -6.90 19.42 28.45
N TYR A 195 -6.78 18.47 27.53
CA TYR A 195 -5.78 17.40 27.62
C TYR A 195 -4.39 18.02 27.67
N LYS A 196 -3.61 17.61 28.68
CA LYS A 196 -2.20 17.95 28.81
C LYS A 196 -1.39 16.67 28.74
N ARG A 197 -0.49 16.58 27.78
CA ARG A 197 0.47 15.48 27.73
C ARG A 197 1.36 15.57 28.97
N THR A 198 1.51 14.46 29.69
CA THR A 198 2.30 14.39 30.93
C THR A 198 3.81 14.34 30.68
N GLN A 199 4.23 14.10 29.44
CA GLN A 199 5.63 14.00 29.05
C GLN A 199 5.94 14.90 27.86
N THR A 200 7.04 15.66 27.97
CA THR A 200 7.62 16.38 26.83
C THR A 200 8.24 15.37 25.87
N LEU A 201 7.79 15.39 24.62
CA LEU A 201 8.27 14.49 23.58
C LEU A 201 9.34 15.19 22.74
N ASN A 202 10.54 14.59 22.61
CA ASN A 202 11.42 14.94 21.50
C ASN A 202 10.81 14.37 20.21
N ILE A 203 10.12 15.22 19.44
CA ILE A 203 9.38 14.81 18.24
C ILE A 203 10.30 14.12 17.23
N ARG A 204 11.55 14.56 17.07
CA ARG A 204 12.49 13.97 16.13
C ARG A 204 12.89 12.56 16.55
N GLU A 205 13.24 12.37 17.83
CA GLU A 205 13.57 11.03 18.32
C GLU A 205 12.37 10.10 18.26
N TRP A 206 11.19 10.58 18.67
CA TRP A 206 9.97 9.80 18.59
C TRP A 206 9.63 9.41 17.15
N LEU A 207 9.77 10.30 16.16
CA LEU A 207 9.46 9.93 14.78
C LEU A 207 10.47 8.96 14.16
N TRP A 208 11.76 9.07 14.50
CA TRP A 208 12.81 8.42 13.70
C TRP A 208 13.68 7.41 14.46
N LYS A 209 13.91 7.60 15.76
CA LYS A 209 14.86 6.77 16.52
C LYS A 209 14.30 5.35 16.71
N GLY A 210 14.97 4.38 16.12
CA GLY A 210 14.57 2.96 16.17
C GLY A 210 13.25 2.65 15.47
N GLN A 211 12.69 3.58 14.69
CA GLN A 211 11.40 3.37 14.02
C GLN A 211 11.54 2.79 12.61
N CYS A 212 12.68 3.03 11.96
CA CYS A 212 12.89 2.71 10.55
C CYS A 212 13.96 1.64 10.36
N ILE A 213 13.71 0.74 9.40
CA ILE A 213 14.66 -0.30 9.00
C ILE A 213 15.38 0.15 7.73
N ASN A 214 16.69 -0.05 7.71
CA ASN A 214 17.47 0.11 6.49
C ASN A 214 17.36 -1.15 5.63
N PRO A 215 17.02 -1.03 4.34
CA PRO A 215 16.89 -2.18 3.45
C PRO A 215 18.25 -2.87 3.22
N SER A 216 18.27 -4.19 3.37
CA SER A 216 19.43 -5.07 3.15
C SER A 216 19.25 -6.06 1.99
N ASP A 217 18.14 -5.95 1.27
CA ASP A 217 17.61 -6.89 0.29
C ASP A 217 17.60 -6.35 -1.15
N VAL A 218 18.50 -5.40 -1.44
CA VAL A 218 18.64 -4.69 -2.73
C VAL A 218 20.04 -4.72 -3.29
#